data_AF-A0A3C1PH01-F1
#
_entry.id   AF-A0A3C1PH01-F1
#
_cell.length_a   1.000
_cell.length_b   1.000
_cell.length_c   1.000
_cell.angle_alpha   90.00
_cell.angle_beta   90.00
_cell.angle_gamma   90.00
#
_symmetry.space_group_name_H-M   'P 1'
#
loop_
_entity.id
_entity.type
_entity.pdbx_description
1 polymer ?
#
loop_
_entity_poly.entity_id
_entity_poly.type
_entity_poly.pdbx_seq_one_letter_code
_entity_poly.pdbx_strand_id
1 'polypeptide(L)' 'TKLLSIDYQVGRTGNITPVANLEPVQLAGTVVKRASLHNADQIALLDVRLNDMVLVEKGGEIIPKI' A
#
# COMPACT_ATOMS: atom_id res chain seq x y z
N THR A 1 4.36 8.92 3.71
CA THR A 1 5.63 8.42 3.16
C THR A 1 5.54 8.42 1.64
N LYS A 2 6.65 8.29 0.91
CA LYS A 2 6.64 8.32 -0.56
C LYS A 2 6.29 6.94 -1.15
N LEU A 3 5.41 6.91 -2.16
CA LEU A 3 5.14 5.72 -2.96
C LEU A 3 6.23 5.53 -4.02
N LEU A 4 6.94 4.40 -3.96
CA LEU A 4 8.05 4.09 -4.86
C LEU A 4 7.61 3.25 -6.07
N SER A 5 6.76 2.25 -5.84
CA SER A 5 6.23 1.37 -6.89
C SER A 5 4.95 0.67 -6.43
N ILE A 6 4.20 0.09 -7.37
CA ILE A 6 3.06 -0.77 -7.10
C ILE A 6 3.33 -2.12 -7.73
N ASP A 7 3.35 -3.18 -6.91
CA ASP A 7 3.40 -4.56 -7.37
C ASP A 7 1.98 -5.11 -7.48
N TYR A 8 1.74 -5.99 -8.45
CA TYR A 8 0.46 -6.68 -8.61
C TYR A 8 0.64 -8.16 -8.31
N GLN A 9 -0.02 -8.65 -7.27
CA GLN A 9 0.02 -10.07 -6.88
C GLN A 9 -1.22 -10.78 -7.40
N VAL A 10 -1.01 -11.90 -8.09
CA VAL A 10 -2.12 -12.76 -8.54
C VAL A 10 -2.39 -13.82 -7.49
N GLY A 11 -3.58 -13.77 -6.90
CA GLY A 11 -4.06 -14.74 -5.92
C GLY A 11 -4.43 -16.08 -6.57
N ARG A 12 -4.61 -17.11 -5.73
CA ARG A 12 -4.94 -18.49 -6.18
C ARG A 12 -6.25 -18.60 -6.95
N THR A 13 -7.17 -17.65 -6.75
CA THR A 13 -8.46 -17.54 -7.44
C THR A 13 -8.42 -16.62 -8.66
N GLY A 14 -7.25 -16.09 -9.05
CA GLY A 14 -7.09 -15.12 -10.14
C GLY A 14 -7.31 -13.66 -9.74
N ASN A 15 -7.63 -13.39 -8.46
CA ASN A 15 -7.77 -12.01 -7.97
C ASN A 15 -6.42 -11.27 -8.01
N ILE A 16 -6.41 -10.05 -8.54
CA ILE A 16 -5.21 -9.21 -8.59
C ILE A 16 -5.22 -8.25 -7.42
N THR A 17 -4.26 -8.39 -6.51
CA THR A 17 -4.10 -7.52 -5.34
C THR A 17 -2.93 -6.56 -5.57
N PRO A 18 -3.18 -5.25 -5.62
CA PRO A 18 -2.12 -4.26 -5.69
C PRO A 18 -1.46 -4.04 -4.32
N VAL A 19 -0.14 -3.96 -4.31
CA VAL A 19 0.68 -3.74 -3.11
C VAL A 19 1.60 -2.55 -3.36
N ALA A 20 1.45 -1.51 -2.56
CA ALA A 20 2.32 -0.35 -2.60
C ALA A 20 3.66 -0.64 -1.93
N ASN A 21 4.75 -0.33 -2.62
CA ASN A 21 6.10 -0.29 -2.08
C ASN A 21 6.44 1.15 -1.70
N LEU A 22 6.77 1.35 -0.44
CA LEU A 22 6.90 2.66 0.18
C LEU A 22 8.34 2.92 0.60
N GLU A 23 8.70 4.19 0.65
CA GLU A 23 9.89 4.61 1.37
C GLU A 23 9.75 4.20 2.86
N PRO A 24 10.77 3.55 3.46
CA PRO A 24 10.67 3.03 4.82
C PRO A 24 10.23 4.10 5.81
N VAL A 25 9.12 3.85 6.50
CA VAL A 25 8.56 4.78 7.49
C VAL A 25 8.30 4.08 8.81
N GLN A 26 8.59 4.75 9.92
CA GLN A 26 8.33 4.23 11.25
C GLN A 26 6.86 4.47 11.61
N LEU A 27 6.13 3.40 11.94
CA LEU A 27 4.70 3.44 12.26
C LEU A 27 4.40 2.47 13.42
N ALA A 28 3.95 3.01 14.55
CA ALA A 28 3.63 2.24 15.76
C ALA A 28 4.76 1.27 16.17
N GLY A 29 6.00 1.78 16.28
CA GLY A 29 7.16 0.99 16.73
C GLY A 29 7.78 0.03 15.69
N THR A 30 7.18 -0.13 14.50
CA THR A 30 7.75 -0.96 13.43
C THR A 30 8.07 -0.14 12.19
N VAL A 31 8.98 -0.64 11.34
CA VAL A 31 9.27 -0.02 10.04
C VAL A 31 8.36 -0.65 8.98
N VAL A 32 7.54 0.18 8.34
CA VAL A 32 6.65 -0.21 7.24
C VAL A 32 7.31 0.15 5.91
N LYS A 33 7.41 -0.84 5.01
CA LYS A 33 7.92 -0.68 3.64
C LYS A 33 6.90 -1.03 2.57
N ARG A 34 5.81 -1.70 2.96
CA ARG A 34 4.75 -2.17 2.06
C ARG A 34 3.40 -1.87 2.68
N ALA A 35 2.42 -1.51 1.87
CA ALA A 35 1.04 -1.31 2.30
C ALA A 35 0.07 -1.86 1.24
N SER A 36 -1.11 -2.29 1.69
CA SER A 36 -2.17 -2.73 0.79
C SER A 36 -2.86 -1.53 0.15
N LEU A 37 -3.07 -1.59 -1.18
CA LEU A 37 -3.93 -0.65 -1.91
C LEU A 37 -5.36 -1.21 -2.11
N HIS A 38 -5.68 -2.34 -1.48
CA HIS A 38 -6.97 -3.04 -1.57
C HIS A 38 -7.30 -3.59 -2.97
N ASN A 39 -7.60 -2.73 -3.94
CA ASN A 39 -8.00 -3.07 -5.30
C ASN A 39 -7.73 -1.90 -6.26
N ALA A 40 -7.98 -2.10 -7.56
CA ALA A 40 -7.79 -1.08 -8.57
C ALA A 40 -8.72 0.13 -8.41
N ASP A 41 -9.95 -0.10 -7.95
CA ASP A 41 -10.94 0.97 -7.76
C ASP A 41 -10.49 1.95 -6.67
N GLN A 42 -9.88 1.45 -5.59
CA GLN A 42 -9.32 2.26 -4.52
C GLN A 42 -8.15 3.13 -5.01
N ILE A 43 -7.28 2.57 -5.87
CA ILE A 43 -6.18 3.34 -6.49
C ILE A 43 -6.74 4.49 -7.32
N ALA A 44 -7.77 4.22 -8.13
CA ALA A 44 -8.42 5.23 -8.96
C ALA A 44 -9.15 6.29 -8.11
N LEU A 45 -9.83 5.88 -7.05
CA LEU A 45 -10.53 6.78 -6.14
C LEU A 45 -9.59 7.72 -5.39
N LEU A 46 -8.42 7.21 -4.97
CA LEU A 46 -7.41 7.99 -4.27
C LEU A 46 -6.47 8.77 -5.24
N ASP A 47 -6.62 8.58 -6.56
CA ASP A 47 -5.72 9.10 -7.62
C ASP A 47 -4.23 8.93 -7.26
N VAL A 48 -3.87 7.76 -6.74
CA VAL A 48 -2.50 7.50 -6.25
C VAL A 48 -1.56 7.30 -7.43
N ARG A 49 -0.50 8.11 -7.50
CA ARG A 49 0.53 8.03 -8.55
C ARG A 49 1.90 7.73 -7.97
N LEU A 50 2.76 7.19 -8.83
CA LEU A 50 4.16 6.96 -8.47
C LEU A 50 4.82 8.26 -8.02
N ASN A 51 5.60 8.18 -6.94
CA ASN A 51 6.25 9.30 -6.26
C ASN A 51 5.34 10.20 -5.41
N ASP A 52 4.05 9.92 -5.31
CA ASP A 52 3.17 10.68 -4.42
C ASP A 52 3.48 10.42 -2.95
N MET A 53 3.09 11.42 -2.14
CA MET A 53 3.08 11.30 -0.69
C MET A 53 1.76 10.68 -0.26
N VAL A 54 1.85 9.48 0.32
CA VAL A 54 0.69 8.72 0.79
C VAL A 54 0.63 8.70 2.32
N LEU A 55 -0.58 8.76 2.86
CA LEU A 55 -0.84 8.47 4.26
C LEU A 55 -0.84 6.95 4.45
N VAL A 56 -0.27 6.46 5.54
CA VAL A 56 -0.27 5.02 5.84
C VAL A 56 -0.86 4.84 7.21
N GLU A 57 -1.93 4.08 7.29
CA GLU A 57 -2.57 3.68 8.53
C GLU A 57 -2.36 2.19 8.80
N LYS A 58 -2.33 1.80 10.08
CA LYS A 58 -2.38 0.40 10.47
C LYS A 58 -3.76 0.10 11.03
N GLY A 59 -4.46 -0.85 10.42
CA GLY A 59 -5.66 -1.43 11.01
C GLY A 59 -5.28 -2.31 12.19
N GLY A 60 -5.21 -1.74 13.40
CA GLY A 60 -4.68 -2.42 14.59
C GLY A 60 -3.16 -2.52 14.57
N GLU A 61 -2.57 -3.62 15.05
CA GLU A 61 -1.10 -3.78 15.07
C GLU A 61 -0.52 -4.40 13.78
N ILE A 62 -1.36 -4.89 12.85
CA ILE A 62 -0.92 -5.94 11.90
C ILE A 62 -0.79 -5.47 10.44
N ILE A 63 -1.81 -4.84 9.84
CA ILE A 63 -1.83 -4.63 8.37
C ILE A 63 -1.82 -3.12 8.02
N PRO A 64 -0.75 -2.63 7.37
CA PRO A 64 -0.68 -1.27 6.85
C PRO A 64 -1.48 -1.11 5.54
N LYS A 65 -2.21 0.01 5.44
CA LYS A 65 -3.07 0.40 4.32
C LYS A 65 -2.82 1.85 3.93
N ILE A 66 -3.11 2.17 2.66
CA ILE A 66 -3.10 3.52 2.10
C ILE A 66 -4.54 3.96 1.85
#